data_AF-A0A373GPW2-F1
#
_entry.id   AF-A0A373GPW2-F1
#
_cell.length_a   1.000
_cell.length_b   1.000
_cell.length_c   1.000
_cell.angle_alpha   90.00
_cell.angle_beta   90.00
_cell.angle_gamma   90.00
#
_symmetry.space_group_name_H-M   'P 1'
#
loop_
_entity.id
_entity.type
_entity.pdbx_description
1 polymer ?
#
loop_
_entity_poly.entity_id
_entity_poly.type
_entity_poly.pdbx_seq_one_letter_code
_entity_poly.pdbx_strand_id
1 'polypeptide(L)'
;MGKRPKRKIVLFLVEGKSDREALKLAIPELYDQIDEDIEVYFPVIRREDEEKGGDITTSRYTDKQGKNYWVHPNNIEDAIYTLFLDDFFDREKILPKDITEIIQIVDTDGAYISDECIVEDSSLQEEESPFYKDDEIACLDVEKIKLRNQQKSENLTYLSKCSTIKVKQKTVPYSVYYFSSNLDHFLHHSANLDYRMKRNLADTFARNYIGDVEGFVKEIAGDPDAVKNMSYEESWDFIKKGNNSLHRHTNLNVLLTKLFEEAES
;
A
#
# COMPACT_ATOMS: atom_id res chain seq x y z
N MET A 1 -20.18 35.00 -6.99
CA MET A 1 -19.14 33.94 -6.92
C MET A 1 -19.82 32.61 -7.19
N GLY A 2 -19.57 31.98 -8.34
CA GLY A 2 -20.14 30.66 -8.65
C GLY A 2 -19.61 29.62 -7.65
N LYS A 3 -20.47 28.72 -7.16
CA LYS A 3 -20.02 27.58 -6.36
C LYS A 3 -19.10 26.73 -7.23
N ARG A 4 -17.85 26.51 -6.80
CA ARG A 4 -16.96 25.51 -7.41
C ARG A 4 -17.71 24.17 -7.44
N PRO A 5 -17.72 23.44 -8.56
CA PRO A 5 -18.31 22.11 -8.63
C PRO A 5 -17.77 21.23 -7.51
N LYS A 6 -18.63 20.38 -6.94
CA LYS A 6 -18.23 19.45 -5.88
C LYS A 6 -17.42 18.33 -6.53
N ARG A 7 -16.10 18.36 -6.37
CA ARG A 7 -15.20 17.27 -6.80
C ARG A 7 -15.31 16.10 -5.83
N LYS A 8 -15.22 14.87 -6.33
CA LYS A 8 -15.08 13.65 -5.53
C LYS A 8 -13.70 13.08 -5.81
N ILE A 9 -12.83 13.07 -4.81
CA ILE A 9 -11.44 12.66 -5.00
C ILE A 9 -11.11 11.46 -4.11
N VAL A 10 -10.67 10.36 -4.72
CA VAL A 10 -10.19 9.17 -4.03
C VAL A 10 -8.67 9.15 -4.11
N LEU A 11 -8.01 8.95 -2.97
CA LEU A 11 -6.55 8.86 -2.89
C LEU A 11 -6.12 7.41 -2.66
N PHE A 12 -5.20 6.92 -3.48
CA PHE A 12 -4.51 5.66 -3.29
C PHE A 12 -3.08 5.91 -2.80
N LEU A 13 -2.79 5.55 -1.56
CA LEU A 13 -1.46 5.65 -0.97
C LEU A 13 -0.76 4.31 -1.12
N VAL A 14 0.38 4.28 -1.81
CA VAL A 14 1.16 3.06 -2.07
C VAL A 14 2.60 3.24 -1.59
N GLU A 15 3.25 2.15 -1.17
CA GLU A 15 4.61 2.21 -0.62
C GLU A 15 5.66 2.55 -1.69
N GLY A 16 5.65 1.87 -2.83
CA GLY A 16 6.69 2.01 -3.85
C GLY A 16 6.23 2.66 -5.14
N LYS A 17 7.24 3.04 -5.95
CA LYS A 17 7.00 3.54 -7.31
C LYS A 17 6.47 2.43 -8.21
N SER A 18 6.99 1.21 -8.12
CA SER A 18 6.52 0.06 -8.90
C SER A 18 5.05 -0.23 -8.63
N ASP A 19 4.61 -0.18 -7.37
CA ASP A 19 3.21 -0.39 -6.99
C ASP A 19 2.31 0.65 -7.61
N ARG A 20 2.73 1.92 -7.55
CA ARG A 20 2.03 3.01 -8.25
C ARG A 20 1.94 2.73 -9.74
N GLU A 21 3.05 2.40 -10.40
CA GLU A 21 3.05 2.18 -11.84
C GLU A 21 2.14 1.01 -12.25
N ALA A 22 2.14 -0.08 -11.48
CA ALA A 22 1.30 -1.26 -11.74
C ALA A 22 -0.21 -0.97 -11.61
N LEU A 23 -0.60 -0.08 -10.67
CA LEU A 23 -2.00 0.11 -10.30
C LEU A 23 -2.64 1.38 -10.87
N LYS A 24 -1.85 2.42 -11.18
CA LYS A 24 -2.36 3.77 -11.50
C LYS A 24 -3.10 3.93 -12.82
N LEU A 25 -3.11 2.91 -13.69
CA LEU A 25 -3.86 2.97 -14.96
C LEU A 25 -5.22 2.31 -14.78
N ALA A 26 -5.24 1.05 -14.32
CA ALA A 26 -6.47 0.29 -14.21
C ALA A 26 -7.42 0.78 -13.09
N ILE A 27 -6.89 1.24 -11.94
CA ILE A 27 -7.76 1.70 -10.85
C ILE A 27 -8.56 2.97 -11.22
N PRO A 28 -7.96 4.04 -11.78
CA PRO A 28 -8.75 5.17 -12.27
C PRO A 28 -9.76 4.76 -13.34
N GLU A 29 -9.38 3.92 -14.31
CA GLU A 29 -10.32 3.43 -15.33
C GLU A 29 -11.51 2.66 -14.71
N LEU A 30 -11.30 1.92 -13.62
CA LEU A 30 -12.38 1.27 -12.87
C LEU A 30 -13.31 2.29 -12.21
N TYR A 31 -12.78 3.35 -11.59
CA TYR A 31 -13.60 4.41 -11.02
C TYR A 31 -14.36 5.20 -12.08
N ASP A 32 -13.77 5.43 -13.27
CA ASP A 32 -14.44 6.09 -14.39
C ASP A 32 -15.68 5.29 -14.85
N GLN A 33 -15.65 3.95 -14.74
CA GLN A 33 -16.82 3.10 -15.03
C GLN A 33 -17.92 3.20 -13.96
N ILE A 34 -17.57 3.52 -12.72
CA ILE A 34 -18.53 3.74 -11.62
C ILE A 34 -19.17 5.12 -11.73
N ASP A 35 -18.35 6.16 -11.85
CA ASP A 35 -18.76 7.56 -11.93
C ASP A 35 -17.61 8.42 -12.48
N GLU A 36 -17.77 8.94 -13.71
CA GLU A 36 -16.78 9.77 -14.41
C GLU A 36 -16.43 11.08 -13.68
N ASP A 37 -17.22 11.51 -12.68
CA ASP A 37 -16.92 12.67 -11.84
C ASP A 37 -15.96 12.33 -10.66
N ILE A 38 -15.60 11.05 -10.47
CA ILE A 38 -14.62 10.63 -9.46
C ILE A 38 -13.21 10.77 -10.03
N GLU A 39 -12.38 11.57 -9.36
CA GLU A 39 -10.98 11.71 -9.72
C GLU A 39 -10.11 10.87 -8.77
N VAL A 40 -9.29 9.99 -9.33
CA VAL A 40 -8.39 9.12 -8.57
C VAL A 40 -6.96 9.65 -8.66
N TYR A 41 -6.30 9.78 -7.51
CA TYR A 41 -4.90 10.19 -7.44
C TYR A 41 -4.06 9.22 -6.63
N PHE A 42 -2.77 9.13 -6.99
CA PHE A 42 -1.76 8.37 -6.25
C PHE A 42 -0.68 9.30 -5.67
N PRO A 43 -0.95 9.95 -4.52
CA PRO A 43 0.06 10.73 -3.82
C PRO A 43 1.31 9.90 -3.52
N VAL A 44 2.48 10.52 -3.57
CA VAL A 44 3.75 9.86 -3.29
C VAL A 44 4.56 10.63 -2.27
N ILE A 45 5.33 9.89 -1.46
CA ILE A 45 6.28 10.48 -0.53
C ILE A 45 7.40 11.17 -1.32
N ARG A 46 7.59 12.45 -1.02
CA ARG A 46 8.62 13.31 -1.60
C ARG A 46 9.59 13.78 -0.53
N ARG A 47 10.87 13.85 -0.88
CA ARG A 47 11.92 14.51 -0.09
C ARG A 47 12.77 15.33 -1.03
N GLU A 48 12.93 16.62 -0.73
CA GLU A 48 13.78 17.54 -1.53
C GLU A 48 13.42 17.50 -3.04
N ASP A 49 12.12 17.57 -3.35
CA ASP A 49 11.53 17.50 -4.71
C ASP A 49 11.67 16.15 -5.45
N GLU A 50 12.41 15.18 -4.90
CA GLU A 50 12.49 13.82 -5.44
C GLU A 50 11.35 12.93 -4.93
N GLU A 51 10.70 12.21 -5.84
CA GLU A 51 9.85 11.09 -5.47
C GLU A 51 10.73 9.97 -4.91
N LYS A 52 10.53 9.59 -3.65
CA LYS A 52 11.26 8.47 -3.02
C LYS A 52 10.39 7.21 -2.96
N GLY A 53 9.09 7.37 -2.73
CA GLY A 53 8.30 6.28 -2.14
C GLY A 53 8.75 6.03 -0.69
N GLY A 54 8.22 4.99 -0.07
CA GLY A 54 8.66 4.49 1.21
C GLY A 54 7.55 3.85 2.02
N ASP A 55 7.93 2.82 2.77
CA ASP A 55 7.12 2.19 3.80
C ASP A 55 6.95 3.15 4.99
N ILE A 56 5.78 3.77 5.14
CA ILE A 56 5.52 4.66 6.27
C ILE A 56 5.45 3.92 7.61
N THR A 57 5.13 2.63 7.60
CA THR A 57 4.88 1.85 8.83
C THR A 57 6.16 1.47 9.56
N THR A 58 7.32 1.68 8.94
CA THR A 58 8.63 1.46 9.55
C THR A 58 9.58 2.65 9.35
N SER A 59 9.04 3.81 8.93
CA SER A 59 9.83 4.99 8.60
C SER A 59 10.00 5.96 9.75
N ARG A 60 10.90 6.92 9.53
CA ARG A 60 10.98 8.18 10.27
C ARG A 60 10.42 9.33 9.46
N TYR A 61 9.79 10.28 10.13
CA TYR A 61 9.36 11.53 9.52
C TYR A 61 9.73 12.73 10.39
N THR A 62 9.85 13.88 9.74
CA THR A 62 10.06 15.18 10.37
C THR A 62 8.73 15.91 10.39
N ASP A 63 8.26 16.33 11.57
CA ASP A 63 7.04 17.13 11.67
C ASP A 63 7.27 18.57 11.18
N LYS A 64 6.19 19.36 11.14
CA LYS A 64 6.24 20.77 10.73
C LYS A 64 7.08 21.67 11.66
N GLN A 65 7.45 21.18 12.84
CA GLN A 65 8.28 21.87 13.82
C GLN A 65 9.76 21.47 13.68
N GLY A 66 10.10 20.61 12.72
CA GLY A 66 11.46 20.14 12.49
C GLY A 66 11.89 18.99 13.41
N LYS A 67 10.96 18.38 14.16
CA LYS A 67 11.27 17.28 15.07
C LYS A 67 11.11 15.94 14.37
N ASN A 68 12.07 15.04 14.61
CA ASN A 68 12.11 13.72 14.00
C ASN A 68 11.46 12.67 14.90
N TYR A 69 10.60 11.84 14.32
CA TYR A 69 9.91 10.75 15.01
C TYR A 69 10.06 9.45 14.23
N TRP A 70 10.08 8.34 14.95
CA TRP A 70 9.68 7.05 14.40
C TRP A 70 8.15 7.00 14.31
N VAL A 71 7.64 6.36 13.27
CA VAL A 71 6.21 6.18 13.09
C VAL A 71 5.69 5.06 14.01
N HIS A 72 4.69 5.38 14.82
CA HIS A 72 4.03 4.47 15.75
C HIS A 72 2.51 4.68 15.67
N PRO A 73 1.69 3.77 16.24
CA PRO A 73 0.24 3.86 16.13
C PRO A 73 -0.36 5.21 16.58
N ASN A 74 0.28 5.88 17.53
CA ASN A 74 -0.20 7.17 18.05
C ASN A 74 0.12 8.39 17.17
N ASN A 75 0.96 8.25 16.14
CA ASN A 75 1.37 9.35 15.26
C ASN A 75 1.29 9.01 13.75
N ILE A 76 0.87 7.80 13.39
CA ILE A 76 0.87 7.36 11.99
C ILE A 76 -0.11 8.14 11.11
N GLU A 77 -1.25 8.60 11.64
CA GLU A 77 -2.14 9.50 10.91
C GLU A 77 -1.46 10.84 10.57
N ASP A 78 -0.70 11.41 11.51
CA ASP A 78 0.07 12.63 11.28
C ASP A 78 1.21 12.38 10.28
N ALA A 79 1.82 11.20 10.31
CA ALA A 79 2.83 10.78 9.34
C ALA A 79 2.23 10.66 7.93
N ILE A 80 1.05 10.04 7.78
CA ILE A 80 0.31 9.97 6.51
C ILE A 80 0.05 11.38 5.97
N TYR A 81 -0.51 12.26 6.80
CA TYR A 81 -0.79 13.64 6.40
C TYR A 81 0.49 14.36 5.96
N THR A 82 1.55 14.27 6.76
CA THR A 82 2.80 15.01 6.53
C THR A 82 3.54 14.50 5.29
N LEU A 83 3.63 13.18 5.11
CA LEU A 83 4.45 12.56 4.06
C LEU A 83 3.73 12.49 2.70
N PHE A 84 2.41 12.26 2.68
CA PHE A 84 1.67 12.09 1.44
C PHE A 84 0.83 13.31 1.07
N LEU A 85 0.18 13.96 2.04
CA LEU A 85 -0.94 14.85 1.74
C LEU A 85 -0.57 16.34 1.72
N ASP A 86 0.36 16.76 2.58
CA ASP A 86 0.62 18.19 2.80
C ASP A 86 1.09 18.89 1.51
N ASP A 87 2.11 18.35 0.84
CA ASP A 87 2.62 18.87 -0.44
C ASP A 87 1.67 18.57 -1.61
N PHE A 88 0.99 17.42 -1.58
CA PHE A 88 0.06 17.00 -2.62
C PHE A 88 -1.05 18.02 -2.87
N PHE A 89 -1.67 18.58 -1.81
CA PHE A 89 -2.75 19.57 -1.98
C PHE A 89 -2.29 20.82 -2.74
N ASP A 90 -1.09 21.31 -2.45
CA ASP A 90 -0.57 22.52 -3.05
C ASP A 90 -0.09 22.29 -4.49
N ARG A 91 0.47 21.10 -4.80
CA ARG A 91 0.93 20.75 -6.15
C ARG A 91 -0.24 20.46 -7.10
N GLU A 92 -1.19 19.63 -6.68
CA GLU A 92 -2.33 19.21 -7.50
C GLU A 92 -3.50 20.22 -7.47
N LYS A 93 -3.37 21.32 -6.71
CA LYS A 93 -4.41 22.35 -6.54
C LYS A 93 -5.76 21.76 -6.07
N ILE A 94 -5.67 20.73 -5.24
CA ILE A 94 -6.80 20.02 -4.62
C ILE A 94 -7.08 20.61 -3.24
N LEU A 95 -8.35 20.81 -2.92
CA LEU A 95 -8.73 21.23 -1.59
C LEU A 95 -8.97 19.99 -0.71
N PRO A 96 -8.53 19.99 0.55
CA PRO A 96 -8.80 18.89 1.49
C PRO A 96 -10.27 18.47 1.60
N LYS A 97 -11.20 19.42 1.39
CA LYS A 97 -12.64 19.16 1.41
C LYS A 97 -13.13 18.28 0.25
N ASP A 98 -12.38 18.24 -0.85
CA ASP A 98 -12.71 17.50 -2.07
C ASP A 98 -12.37 16.01 -1.94
N ILE A 99 -11.51 15.63 -0.98
CA ILE A 99 -11.14 14.23 -0.72
C ILE A 99 -12.31 13.47 -0.12
N THR A 100 -12.81 12.45 -0.80
CA THR A 100 -13.94 11.62 -0.37
C THR A 100 -13.52 10.33 0.32
N GLU A 101 -12.36 9.79 -0.02
CA GLU A 101 -11.86 8.53 0.52
C GLU A 101 -10.33 8.45 0.40
N ILE A 102 -9.69 7.76 1.35
CA ILE A 102 -8.27 7.42 1.30
C ILE A 102 -8.15 5.90 1.43
N ILE A 103 -7.54 5.27 0.43
CA ILE A 103 -7.25 3.85 0.41
C ILE A 103 -5.74 3.71 0.46
N GLN A 104 -5.23 2.91 1.39
CA GLN A 104 -3.80 2.62 1.45
C GLN A 104 -3.56 1.17 1.06
N ILE A 105 -2.54 0.94 0.23
CA ILE A 105 -2.07 -0.39 -0.14
C ILE A 105 -0.65 -0.53 0.42
N VAL A 106 -0.45 -1.57 1.21
CA VAL A 106 0.79 -1.84 1.94
C VAL A 106 1.33 -3.21 1.63
N ASP A 107 2.62 -3.37 1.85
CA ASP A 107 3.28 -4.67 1.85
C ASP A 107 3.31 -5.18 3.30
N THR A 108 3.05 -6.47 3.56
CA THR A 108 3.25 -6.98 4.93
C THR A 108 4.72 -7.25 5.21
N ASP A 109 5.53 -7.60 4.21
CA ASP A 109 6.97 -7.83 4.32
C ASP A 109 7.37 -8.67 5.55
N GLY A 110 6.64 -9.74 5.86
CA GLY A 110 6.90 -10.57 7.03
C GLY A 110 6.52 -9.96 8.39
N ALA A 111 5.68 -8.93 8.43
CA ALA A 111 4.99 -8.53 9.66
C ALA A 111 4.24 -9.73 10.25
N TYR A 112 4.10 -9.81 11.57
CA TYR A 112 3.42 -10.88 12.32
C TYR A 112 4.10 -12.26 12.34
N ILE A 113 5.17 -12.52 11.58
CA ILE A 113 5.88 -13.81 11.68
C ILE A 113 6.58 -13.95 13.03
N SER A 114 6.87 -15.20 13.41
CA SER A 114 7.72 -15.48 14.56
C SER A 114 9.14 -14.97 14.33
N ASP A 115 9.76 -14.42 15.38
CA ASP A 115 11.18 -14.06 15.40
C ASP A 115 12.10 -15.23 15.03
N GLU A 116 11.63 -16.47 15.23
CA GLU A 116 12.35 -17.71 14.85
C GLU A 116 12.45 -17.88 13.32
N CYS A 117 11.59 -17.22 12.55
CA CYS A 117 11.62 -17.23 11.08
C CYS A 117 12.57 -16.16 10.52
N ILE A 118 13.27 -15.40 11.36
CA ILE A 118 14.27 -14.41 10.95
C ILE A 118 15.65 -15.00 11.22
N VAL A 119 16.35 -15.37 10.14
CA VAL A 119 17.58 -16.16 10.20
C VAL A 119 18.75 -15.32 9.68
N GLU A 120 19.88 -15.37 10.41
CA GLU A 120 21.12 -14.75 9.96
C GLU A 120 21.71 -15.54 8.78
N ASP A 121 22.00 -14.85 7.68
CA ASP A 121 22.72 -15.41 6.53
C ASP A 121 23.85 -14.46 6.13
N SER A 122 25.04 -14.75 6.66
CA SER A 122 26.26 -13.96 6.41
C SER A 122 26.84 -14.15 4.99
N SER A 123 26.24 -15.01 4.16
CA SER A 123 26.65 -15.16 2.76
C SER A 123 25.99 -14.14 1.82
N LEU A 124 24.91 -13.48 2.25
CA LEU A 124 24.21 -12.45 1.49
C LEU A 124 25.09 -11.23 1.23
N GLN A 125 24.93 -10.63 0.07
CA GLN A 125 25.42 -9.27 -0.18
C GLN A 125 24.48 -8.24 0.47
N GLU A 126 24.98 -7.02 0.70
CA GLU A 126 24.20 -5.98 1.39
C GLU A 126 22.96 -5.58 0.57
N GLU A 127 23.05 -5.59 -0.76
CA GLU A 127 21.94 -5.35 -1.68
C GLU A 127 20.91 -6.50 -1.74
N GLU A 128 21.26 -7.69 -1.27
CA GLU A 128 20.38 -8.87 -1.25
C GLU A 128 19.63 -9.01 0.08
N SER A 129 20.08 -8.32 1.14
CA SER A 129 19.47 -8.39 2.47
C SER A 129 18.42 -7.27 2.68
N PRO A 130 17.19 -7.60 3.15
CA PRO A 130 16.70 -8.93 3.49
C PRO A 130 16.29 -9.74 2.25
N PHE A 131 16.51 -11.06 2.32
CA PHE A 131 16.10 -12.02 1.30
C PHE A 131 14.92 -12.86 1.81
N TYR A 132 13.79 -12.75 1.13
CA TYR A 132 12.55 -13.43 1.48
C TYR A 132 12.52 -14.84 0.88
N LYS A 133 12.32 -15.86 1.73
CA LYS A 133 12.04 -17.23 1.33
C LYS A 133 10.59 -17.58 1.70
N ASP A 134 10.14 -18.78 1.36
CA ASP A 134 8.76 -19.20 1.56
C ASP A 134 8.30 -19.07 3.03
N ASP A 135 9.15 -19.46 3.99
CA ASP A 135 8.79 -19.49 5.42
C ASP A 135 9.80 -18.78 6.33
N GLU A 136 10.80 -18.10 5.77
CA GLU A 136 11.81 -17.38 6.55
C GLU A 136 12.32 -16.12 5.83
N ILE A 137 12.87 -15.19 6.60
CA ILE A 137 13.62 -14.04 6.10
C ILE A 137 15.09 -14.29 6.43
N ALA A 138 15.92 -14.45 5.41
CA ALA A 138 17.37 -14.47 5.56
C ALA A 138 17.90 -13.03 5.53
N CYS A 139 18.76 -12.66 6.48
CA CYS A 139 19.24 -11.29 6.59
C CYS A 139 20.63 -11.19 7.24
N LEU A 140 21.29 -10.05 7.05
CA LEU A 140 22.57 -9.74 7.69
C LEU A 140 22.42 -9.22 9.13
N ASP A 141 21.25 -8.70 9.49
CA ASP A 141 20.98 -8.08 10.81
C ASP A 141 19.60 -8.50 11.33
N VAL A 142 19.58 -9.59 12.08
CA VAL A 142 18.37 -10.20 12.64
C VAL A 142 17.63 -9.23 13.57
N GLU A 143 18.33 -8.53 14.44
CA GLU A 143 17.70 -7.63 15.43
C GLU A 143 17.06 -6.41 14.74
N LYS A 144 17.70 -5.89 13.69
CA LYS A 144 17.09 -4.83 12.86
C LYS A 144 15.79 -5.31 12.21
N ILE A 145 15.76 -6.52 11.64
CA ILE A 145 14.55 -7.07 11.01
C ILE A 145 13.46 -7.34 12.06
N LYS A 146 13.78 -7.86 13.23
CA LYS A 146 12.82 -8.03 14.34
C LYS A 146 12.18 -6.72 14.76
N LEU A 147 12.99 -5.69 15.05
CA LEU A 147 12.48 -4.36 15.45
C LEU A 147 11.61 -3.75 14.36
N ARG A 148 12.03 -3.87 13.10
CA ARG A 148 11.28 -3.41 11.93
C ARG A 148 9.94 -4.14 11.81
N ASN A 149 9.92 -5.46 11.93
CA ASN A 149 8.71 -6.26 11.82
C ASN A 149 7.75 -6.03 12.99
N GLN A 150 8.28 -5.84 14.20
CA GLN A 150 7.48 -5.43 15.36
C GLN A 150 6.79 -4.08 15.09
N GLN A 151 7.55 -3.07 14.66
CA GLN A 151 7.01 -1.74 14.36
C GLN A 151 5.97 -1.80 13.23
N LYS A 152 6.24 -2.53 12.14
CA LYS A 152 5.28 -2.74 11.04
C LYS A 152 4.00 -3.40 11.55
N SER A 153 4.13 -4.45 12.36
CA SER A 153 2.99 -5.19 12.93
C SER A 153 2.10 -4.31 13.82
N GLU A 154 2.69 -3.48 14.68
CA GLU A 154 1.97 -2.55 15.55
C GLU A 154 1.18 -1.51 14.71
N ASN A 155 1.85 -0.91 13.72
CA ASN A 155 1.25 0.10 12.85
C ASN A 155 0.13 -0.49 11.96
N LEU A 156 0.36 -1.64 11.32
CA LEU A 156 -0.65 -2.31 10.50
C LEU A 156 -1.84 -2.81 11.34
N THR A 157 -1.61 -3.24 12.58
CA THR A 157 -2.70 -3.61 13.50
C THR A 157 -3.59 -2.42 13.84
N TYR A 158 -3.01 -1.23 13.97
CA TYR A 158 -3.76 0.01 14.17
C TYR A 158 -4.48 0.43 12.89
N LEU A 159 -3.78 0.52 11.76
CA LEU A 159 -4.35 0.97 10.48
C LEU A 159 -5.49 0.05 10.00
N SER A 160 -5.35 -1.26 10.15
CA SER A 160 -6.40 -2.23 9.77
C SER A 160 -7.71 -2.05 10.54
N LYS A 161 -7.67 -1.43 11.73
CA LYS A 161 -8.84 -1.10 12.55
C LYS A 161 -9.30 0.36 12.38
N CYS A 162 -8.51 1.17 11.68
CA CYS A 162 -8.81 2.57 11.45
C CYS A 162 -9.81 2.68 10.30
N SER A 163 -10.93 3.37 10.52
CA SER A 163 -11.98 3.58 9.52
C SER A 163 -12.01 4.99 8.94
N THR A 164 -11.25 5.92 9.54
CA THR A 164 -11.17 7.31 9.09
C THR A 164 -9.84 7.95 9.43
N ILE A 165 -9.35 8.85 8.56
CA ILE A 165 -8.19 9.70 8.83
C ILE A 165 -8.59 11.17 8.83
N LYS A 166 -7.99 11.96 9.71
CA LYS A 166 -8.17 13.41 9.73
C LYS A 166 -7.30 14.10 8.67
N VAL A 167 -7.95 14.84 7.77
CA VAL A 167 -7.31 15.69 6.76
C VAL A 167 -7.69 17.16 7.02
N LYS A 168 -6.79 17.90 7.66
CA LYS A 168 -7.03 19.26 8.19
C LYS A 168 -8.30 19.33 9.06
N GLN A 169 -9.38 19.96 8.57
CA GLN A 169 -10.65 20.10 9.30
C GLN A 169 -11.67 19.01 8.97
N LYS A 170 -11.35 18.07 8.08
CA LYS A 170 -12.26 17.01 7.62
C LYS A 170 -11.82 15.65 8.13
N THR A 171 -12.77 14.82 8.51
CA THR A 171 -12.56 13.38 8.72
C THR A 171 -12.98 12.65 7.45
N VAL A 172 -12.08 11.83 6.90
CA VAL A 172 -12.24 11.15 5.61
C VAL A 172 -12.25 9.64 5.84
N PRO A 173 -13.18 8.87 5.24
CA PRO A 173 -13.13 7.41 5.22
C PRO A 173 -11.76 6.88 4.83
N TYR A 174 -11.31 5.87 5.55
CA TYR A 174 -10.01 5.24 5.35
C TYR A 174 -10.13 3.72 5.40
N SER A 175 -9.38 3.05 4.53
CA SER A 175 -9.18 1.60 4.57
C SER A 175 -7.77 1.24 4.11
N VAL A 176 -7.26 0.10 4.57
CA VAL A 176 -5.93 -0.40 4.21
C VAL A 176 -6.00 -1.84 3.72
N TYR A 177 -5.39 -2.09 2.57
CA TYR A 177 -5.29 -3.40 1.91
C TYR A 177 -3.83 -3.80 1.79
N TYR A 178 -3.56 -5.09 1.69
CA TYR A 178 -2.20 -5.61 1.71
C TYR A 178 -1.87 -6.51 0.52
N PHE A 179 -0.58 -6.55 0.19
CA PHE A 179 0.07 -7.70 -0.44
C PHE A 179 0.97 -8.39 0.59
N SER A 180 0.88 -9.71 0.63
CA SER A 180 1.75 -10.54 1.45
C SER A 180 3.14 -10.60 0.83
N SER A 181 4.17 -10.55 1.67
CA SER A 181 5.51 -10.13 1.27
C SER A 181 5.46 -8.77 0.58
N ASN A 182 5.23 -8.72 -0.74
CA ASN A 182 5.06 -7.51 -1.52
C ASN A 182 4.28 -7.75 -2.83
N LEU A 183 3.89 -6.67 -3.53
CA LEU A 183 3.18 -6.76 -4.83
C LEU A 183 3.92 -7.58 -5.89
N ASP A 184 5.26 -7.46 -5.95
CA ASP A 184 6.08 -8.19 -6.91
C ASP A 184 6.00 -9.71 -6.69
N HIS A 185 5.97 -10.13 -5.43
CA HIS A 185 5.74 -11.53 -5.08
C HIS A 185 4.37 -11.98 -5.60
N PHE A 186 3.34 -11.16 -5.40
CA PHE A 186 1.98 -11.43 -5.86
C PHE A 186 1.88 -11.59 -7.37
N LEU A 187 2.37 -10.62 -8.14
CA LEU A 187 2.21 -10.60 -9.59
C LEU A 187 3.21 -11.47 -10.36
N HIS A 188 4.40 -11.68 -9.79
CA HIS A 188 5.53 -12.24 -10.53
C HIS A 188 6.18 -13.45 -9.85
N HIS A 189 5.58 -13.93 -8.75
CA HIS A 189 6.08 -15.06 -7.97
C HIS A 189 7.53 -14.88 -7.48
N SER A 190 7.96 -13.62 -7.28
CA SER A 190 9.32 -13.30 -6.83
C SER A 190 9.33 -12.11 -5.88
N ALA A 191 9.53 -12.38 -4.59
CA ALA A 191 9.63 -11.36 -3.54
C ALA A 191 10.95 -10.55 -3.58
N ASN A 192 11.99 -11.06 -4.25
CA ASN A 192 13.36 -10.53 -4.22
C ASN A 192 13.79 -9.87 -5.54
N LEU A 193 12.85 -9.28 -6.29
CA LEU A 193 13.18 -8.63 -7.56
C LEU A 193 14.03 -7.37 -7.35
N ASP A 194 15.04 -7.19 -8.20
CA ASP A 194 15.82 -5.95 -8.20
C ASP A 194 14.99 -4.75 -8.71
N TYR A 195 15.42 -3.54 -8.33
CA TYR A 195 14.70 -2.31 -8.66
C TYR A 195 14.45 -2.09 -10.17
N ARG A 196 15.35 -2.53 -11.05
CA ARG A 196 15.16 -2.37 -12.50
C ARG A 196 14.10 -3.35 -13.00
N MET A 197 14.13 -4.59 -12.55
CA MET A 197 13.13 -5.60 -12.88
C MET A 197 11.75 -5.21 -12.38
N LYS A 198 11.63 -4.77 -11.10
CA LYS A 198 10.37 -4.29 -10.52
C LYS A 198 9.69 -3.25 -11.40
N ARG A 199 10.45 -2.23 -11.83
CA ARG A 199 9.90 -1.17 -12.71
C ARG A 199 9.46 -1.68 -14.08
N ASN A 200 10.26 -2.53 -14.71
CA ASN A 200 9.94 -3.07 -16.03
C ASN A 200 8.69 -3.96 -15.99
N LEU A 201 8.58 -4.81 -14.97
CA LEU A 201 7.44 -5.69 -14.79
C LEU A 201 6.18 -4.93 -14.40
N ALA A 202 6.28 -3.92 -13.54
CA ALA A 202 5.16 -3.03 -13.23
C ALA A 202 4.63 -2.27 -14.46
N ASP A 203 5.51 -1.70 -15.30
CA ASP A 203 5.11 -1.04 -16.56
C ASP A 203 4.47 -2.04 -17.53
N THR A 204 5.02 -3.26 -17.63
CA THR A 204 4.46 -4.32 -18.49
C THR A 204 3.07 -4.74 -18.01
N PHE A 205 2.93 -4.98 -16.71
CA PHE A 205 1.66 -5.34 -16.09
C PHE A 205 0.61 -4.25 -16.34
N ALA A 206 0.93 -2.99 -16.04
CA ALA A 206 0.00 -1.88 -16.23
C ALA A 206 -0.46 -1.75 -17.70
N ARG A 207 0.45 -1.94 -18.66
CA ARG A 207 0.14 -1.84 -20.10
C ARG A 207 -0.76 -2.96 -20.61
N ASN A 208 -0.65 -4.15 -20.03
CA ASN A 208 -1.48 -5.29 -20.44
C ASN A 208 -2.97 -5.05 -20.19
N TYR A 209 -3.30 -4.16 -19.25
CA TYR A 209 -4.68 -3.89 -18.82
C TYR A 209 -5.20 -2.50 -19.17
N ILE A 210 -4.50 -1.75 -20.02
CA ILE A 210 -5.02 -0.46 -20.52
C ILE A 210 -6.31 -0.72 -21.31
N GLY A 211 -7.43 -0.19 -20.84
CA GLY A 211 -8.75 -0.41 -21.43
C GLY A 211 -9.33 -1.81 -21.18
N ASP A 212 -8.71 -2.62 -20.31
CA ASP A 212 -9.19 -3.95 -19.89
C ASP A 212 -9.25 -4.05 -18.35
N VAL A 213 -10.16 -3.25 -17.78
CA VAL A 213 -10.42 -3.22 -16.33
C VAL A 213 -10.93 -4.56 -15.81
N GLU A 214 -11.79 -5.25 -16.56
CA GLU A 214 -12.27 -6.58 -16.17
C GLU A 214 -11.12 -7.58 -16.10
N GLY A 215 -10.22 -7.58 -17.09
CA GLY A 215 -8.99 -8.37 -17.07
C GLY A 215 -8.11 -8.08 -15.86
N PHE A 216 -7.91 -6.80 -15.52
CA PHE A 216 -7.16 -6.39 -14.33
C PHE A 216 -7.77 -6.91 -13.03
N VAL A 217 -9.09 -6.70 -12.84
CA VAL A 217 -9.80 -7.17 -11.65
C VAL A 217 -9.71 -8.69 -11.56
N LYS A 218 -9.91 -9.40 -12.68
CA LYS A 218 -9.84 -10.86 -12.74
C LYS A 218 -8.45 -11.41 -12.45
N GLU A 219 -7.40 -10.74 -12.88
CA GLU A 219 -6.01 -11.14 -12.59
C GLU A 219 -5.76 -11.16 -11.07
N ILE A 220 -6.20 -10.12 -10.35
CA ILE A 220 -5.99 -10.03 -8.91
C ILE A 220 -7.02 -10.87 -8.14
N ALA A 221 -8.31 -10.76 -8.45
CA ALA A 221 -9.37 -11.41 -7.68
C ALA A 221 -9.55 -12.90 -8.04
N GLY A 222 -9.17 -13.29 -9.25
CA GLY A 222 -9.19 -14.67 -9.71
C GLY A 222 -8.01 -15.51 -9.22
N ASP A 223 -6.94 -14.87 -8.77
CA ASP A 223 -5.73 -15.54 -8.32
C ASP A 223 -6.02 -16.57 -7.19
N PRO A 224 -5.40 -17.75 -7.20
CA PRO A 224 -5.57 -18.75 -6.14
C PRO A 224 -5.19 -18.26 -4.74
N ASP A 225 -4.23 -17.36 -4.61
CA ASP A 225 -3.67 -16.87 -3.36
C ASP A 225 -4.36 -15.61 -2.84
N ALA A 226 -5.14 -14.90 -3.66
CA ALA A 226 -6.05 -13.87 -3.18
C ALA A 226 -7.04 -14.44 -2.14
N VAL A 227 -7.40 -13.67 -1.10
CA VAL A 227 -8.28 -14.18 -0.04
C VAL A 227 -9.67 -14.46 -0.58
N LYS A 228 -10.20 -15.67 -0.34
CA LYS A 228 -11.53 -16.09 -0.86
C LYS A 228 -12.53 -16.26 0.25
N ASN A 229 -13.73 -15.72 0.05
CA ASN A 229 -14.84 -15.83 1.00
C ASN A 229 -14.50 -15.31 2.40
N MET A 230 -13.68 -14.25 2.47
CA MET A 230 -13.32 -13.58 3.72
C MET A 230 -13.81 -12.13 3.68
N SER A 231 -14.33 -11.64 4.80
CA SER A 231 -14.53 -10.21 5.01
C SER A 231 -13.18 -9.47 5.08
N TYR A 232 -13.24 -8.15 5.03
CA TYR A 232 -12.07 -7.30 5.27
C TYR A 232 -11.40 -7.63 6.62
N GLU A 233 -12.16 -7.76 7.70
CA GLU A 233 -11.66 -8.10 9.04
C GLU A 233 -11.08 -9.51 9.09
N GLU A 234 -11.78 -10.50 8.51
CA GLU A 234 -11.30 -11.89 8.46
C GLU A 234 -9.99 -12.00 7.67
N SER A 235 -9.83 -11.23 6.60
CA SER A 235 -8.59 -11.18 5.81
C SER A 235 -7.40 -10.64 6.60
N TRP A 236 -7.63 -9.68 7.50
CA TRP A 236 -6.61 -9.13 8.39
C TRP A 236 -6.31 -10.06 9.57
N ASP A 237 -7.26 -10.85 10.02
CA ASP A 237 -7.02 -11.90 11.02
C ASP A 237 -6.30 -13.11 10.41
N PHE A 238 -6.54 -13.39 9.13
CA PHE A 238 -5.84 -14.43 8.37
C PHE A 238 -4.36 -14.11 8.19
N ILE A 239 -4.01 -12.89 7.75
CA ILE A 239 -2.61 -12.54 7.42
C ILE A 239 -1.69 -12.52 8.64
N LYS A 240 -2.26 -12.37 9.85
CA LYS A 240 -1.54 -12.38 11.14
C LYS A 240 -1.18 -13.77 11.64
N LYS A 241 -1.64 -14.84 10.97
CA LYS A 241 -1.45 -16.23 11.43
C LYS A 241 -0.24 -16.87 10.75
N GLY A 242 0.60 -17.51 11.56
CA GLY A 242 1.76 -18.26 11.05
C GLY A 242 2.66 -17.38 10.19
N ASN A 243 3.00 -17.90 9.00
CA ASN A 243 3.89 -17.25 8.05
C ASN A 243 3.14 -16.64 6.86
N ASN A 244 1.81 -16.46 6.96
CA ASN A 244 0.99 -16.02 5.84
C ASN A 244 1.44 -14.67 5.24
N SER A 245 2.14 -13.83 6.00
CA SER A 245 2.69 -12.52 5.60
C SER A 245 4.01 -12.58 4.80
N LEU A 246 4.57 -13.78 4.61
CA LEU A 246 5.69 -14.08 3.69
C LEU A 246 5.23 -14.74 2.39
N HIS A 247 4.02 -15.30 2.39
CA HIS A 247 3.45 -15.98 1.24
C HIS A 247 2.94 -14.97 0.19
N ARG A 248 1.98 -15.38 -0.64
CA ARG A 248 1.50 -14.61 -1.79
C ARG A 248 0.04 -14.18 -1.68
N HIS A 249 -0.42 -13.92 -0.47
CA HIS A 249 -1.81 -13.52 -0.24
C HIS A 249 -2.07 -12.04 -0.49
N THR A 250 -3.28 -11.68 -0.89
CA THR A 250 -3.75 -10.28 -0.91
C THR A 250 -5.20 -10.20 -0.49
N ASN A 251 -5.58 -9.09 0.15
CA ASN A 251 -6.98 -8.73 0.34
C ASN A 251 -7.44 -7.58 -0.56
N LEU A 252 -6.59 -7.10 -1.49
CA LEU A 252 -6.97 -6.05 -2.43
C LEU A 252 -8.14 -6.50 -3.32
N ASN A 253 -8.26 -7.81 -3.58
CA ASN A 253 -9.39 -8.38 -4.29
C ASN A 253 -10.75 -8.09 -3.60
N VAL A 254 -10.79 -7.90 -2.28
CA VAL A 254 -12.01 -7.52 -1.56
C VAL A 254 -12.47 -6.12 -2.00
N LEU A 255 -11.53 -5.18 -2.14
CA LEU A 255 -11.81 -3.84 -2.67
C LEU A 255 -12.24 -3.92 -4.14
N LEU A 256 -11.44 -4.58 -4.96
CA LEU A 256 -11.65 -4.59 -6.41
C LEU A 256 -12.95 -5.28 -6.82
N THR A 257 -13.32 -6.38 -6.15
CA THR A 257 -14.60 -7.05 -6.40
C THR A 257 -15.76 -6.12 -6.08
N LYS A 258 -15.72 -5.42 -4.94
CA LYS A 258 -16.75 -4.44 -4.56
C LYS A 258 -16.86 -3.32 -5.59
N LEU A 259 -15.74 -2.72 -6.00
CA LEU A 259 -15.72 -1.64 -6.98
C LEU A 259 -16.22 -2.11 -8.36
N PHE A 260 -15.88 -3.33 -8.76
CA PHE A 260 -16.34 -3.92 -10.01
C PHE A 260 -17.85 -4.18 -10.00
N GLU A 261 -18.40 -4.73 -8.91
CA GLU A 261 -19.85 -4.88 -8.73
C GLU A 261 -20.59 -3.54 -8.76
N GLU A 262 -20.00 -2.48 -8.19
CA GLU A 262 -20.53 -1.11 -8.26
C GLU A 262 -20.52 -0.53 -9.69
N ALA A 263 -19.52 -0.89 -10.51
CA ALA A 263 -19.43 -0.47 -11.91
C ALA A 263 -20.45 -1.18 -12.82
N GLU A 264 -20.85 -2.41 -12.48
CA GLU A 264 -21.86 -3.17 -13.22
C GLU A 264 -23.32 -2.83 -12.84
N SER A 265 -23.52 -2.05 -11.77
CA SER A 265 -24.83 -1.71 -11.19
C SER A 265 -25.49 -0.48 -11.82
#